data_AF-A0A521ZBD3-F1
#
_entry.id   AF-A0A521ZBD3-F1
#
_cell.length_a   1.000
_cell.length_b   1.000
_cell.length_c   1.000
_cell.angle_alpha   90.00
_cell.angle_beta   90.00
_cell.angle_gamma   90.00
#
_symmetry.space_group_name_H-M   'P 1'
#
loop_
_entity.id
_entity.type
_entity.pdbx_description
1 polymer ?
#
loop_
_entity_poly.entity_id
_entity_poly.type
_entity_poly.pdbx_seq_one_letter_code
_entity_poly.pdbx_strand_id
1 'polypeptide(L)' 'MFVTLEDETGTTNVIVWNRLIEKQQRELLGARLLTVYGVWQREVEVKHLVARRLVDHTRLLGSLMVESRDFH' A
#
# COMPACT_ATOMS: atom_id res chain seq x y z
N MET A 1 4.18 -6.97 10.49
CA MET A 1 3.25 -7.42 9.44
C MET A 1 3.87 -7.14 8.08
N PHE A 2 3.65 -8.03 7.11
CA PHE A 2 4.04 -7.80 5.71
C PHE A 2 2.82 -7.38 4.90
N VAL A 3 3.00 -6.36 4.06
CA VAL A 3 1.98 -5.86 3.12
C VAL A 3 2.57 -5.87 1.73
N THR A 4 1.85 -6.41 0.76
CA THR A 4 2.22 -6.28 -0.65
C THR A 4 1.55 -5.04 -1.21
N LEU A 5 2.33 -4.12 -1.77
CA LEU A 5 1.85 -2.98 -2.53
C LEU A 5 2.06 -3.25 -4.02
N GLU A 6 1.04 -3.01 -4.84
CA GLU A 6 1.08 -3.20 -6.29
C GLU A 6 0.85 -1.86 -6.98
N ASP A 7 1.65 -1.59 -8.01
CA ASP A 7 1.54 -0.46 -8.91
C ASP A 7 1.82 -0.89 -10.36
N GLU A 8 1.83 0.06 -11.29
CA GLU A 8 2.10 -0.21 -12.71
C GLU A 8 3.50 -0.78 -13.01
N THR A 9 4.42 -0.70 -12.06
CA THR A 9 5.80 -1.18 -12.17
C THR A 9 6.02 -2.56 -11.54
N GLY A 10 5.02 -3.08 -10.81
CA GLY A 10 5.03 -4.40 -10.21
C GLY A 10 4.61 -4.40 -8.74
N THR A 11 5.14 -5.36 -7.97
CA THR A 11 4.84 -5.50 -6.54
C THR A 11 6.05 -5.18 -5.66
N THR A 12 5.79 -4.56 -4.51
CA THR A 12 6.78 -4.27 -3.46
C THR A 12 6.31 -4.82 -2.13
N ASN A 13 7.20 -5.53 -1.43
CA ASN A 13 6.96 -5.98 -0.07
C ASN A 13 7.27 -4.87 0.94
N VAL A 14 6.29 -4.52 1.76
CA VAL A 14 6.36 -3.50 2.79
C VAL A 14 6.39 -4.16 4.16
N ILE A 15 7.40 -3.83 4.96
CA ILE A 15 7.52 -4.26 6.35
C ILE A 15 6.90 -3.19 7.25
N VAL A 16 5.87 -3.57 8.00
CA VAL A 16 5.18 -2.69 8.95
C VAL A 16 5.42 -3.19 10.37
N TRP A 17 6.16 -2.41 11.17
CA TRP A 17 6.43 -2.70 12.57
C TRP A 17 5.22 -2.45 13.46
N ASN A 18 5.06 -3.22 14.54
CA ASN A 18 3.89 -3.17 15.44
C ASN A 18 3.56 -1.75 15.92
N ARG A 19 4.59 -0.97 16.29
CA ARG A 19 4.40 0.43 16.72
C ARG A 19 3.73 1.31 15.67
N LEU A 20 3.93 1.03 14.38
CA LEU A 20 3.28 1.76 13.29
C LEU A 20 1.86 1.24 13.07
N ILE A 21 1.64 -0.07 13.18
CA ILE A 21 0.32 -0.71 13.11
C ILE A 21 -0.62 -0.12 14.16
N GLU A 22 -0.17 -0.06 15.42
CA GLU A 22 -0.95 0.48 16.54
C GLU A 22 -1.38 1.94 16.30
N LYS A 23 -0.55 2.72 15.60
CA LYS A 23 -0.82 4.14 15.32
C LYS A 23 -1.66 4.38 14.08
N GLN A 24 -1.53 3.53 13.06
CA GLN A 24 -2.10 3.75 11.73
C GLN A 24 -2.88 2.53 11.22
N GLN A 25 -3.56 1.83 12.14
CA GLN A 25 -4.33 0.62 11.82
C GLN A 25 -5.41 0.90 10.77
N ARG A 26 -6.03 2.09 10.81
CA ARG A 26 -7.09 2.49 9.88
C ARG A 26 -6.54 2.64 8.47
N GLU A 27 -5.43 3.34 8.30
CA GLU A 27 -4.77 3.50 7.00
C GLU A 27 -4.24 2.17 6.48
N LEU A 28 -3.71 1.33 7.36
CA LEU A 28 -3.13 0.04 7.00
C LEU A 28 -4.17 -0.99 6.50
N LEU A 29 -5.35 -1.03 7.12
CA LEU A 29 -6.39 -2.03 6.80
C LEU A 29 -7.53 -1.49 5.94
N GLY A 30 -7.75 -0.17 5.94
CA GLY A 30 -8.89 0.46 5.27
C GLY A 30 -8.57 1.09 3.92
N ALA A 31 -7.29 1.30 3.60
CA ALA A 31 -6.91 1.97 2.36
C ALA A 31 -7.04 1.03 1.14
N ARG A 32 -7.70 1.53 0.10
CA ARG A 32 -7.70 0.97 -1.27
C ARG A 32 -6.61 1.59 -2.15
N LEU A 33 -6.17 2.79 -1.81
CA LEU A 33 -5.00 3.45 -2.39
C LEU A 33 -4.11 3.94 -1.26
N LEU A 34 -2.91 3.37 -1.15
CA LEU A 34 -2.03 3.57 -0.01
C LEU A 34 -0.68 4.13 -0.45
N THR A 35 -0.26 5.24 0.14
CA THR A 35 1.13 5.71 0.03
C THR A 35 1.91 5.31 1.27
N VAL A 36 3.07 4.70 1.06
CA VAL A 36 3.99 4.26 2.12
C VAL A 36 5.25 5.11 2.08
N TYR A 37 5.50 5.87 3.14
CA TYR A 37 6.79 6.52 3.37
C TYR A 37 7.65 5.63 4.23
N GLY A 38 8.87 5.35 3.78
CA GLY A 38 9.73 4.38 4.45
C GLY A 38 11.18 4.45 4.01
N VAL A 39 11.97 3.50 4.51
CA VAL A 39 13.36 3.30 4.12
C VAL A 39 13.42 2.10 3.21
N TRP A 40 13.97 2.31 2.01
CA TRP A 40 14.24 1.22 1.09
C TRP A 40 15.40 0.37 1.61
N GLN A 41 15.19 -0.92 1.72
CA GLN A 41 16.23 -1.88 2.07
C GLN A 41 16.39 -2.87 0.93
N ARG A 42 17.65 -3.11 0.58
CA ARG A 42 18.03 -4.08 -0.45
C ARG A 42 19.11 -4.96 0.14
N GLU A 43 18.77 -6.23 0.35
CA GLU A 43 19.72 -7.26 0.78
C GLU A 43 19.87 -8.26 -0.34
N VAL A 44 21.05 -8.23 -0.97
CA VAL A 44 21.41 -9.11 -2.11
C VAL A 44 20.34 -9.04 -3.21
N GLU A 45 19.44 -10.02 -3.27
CA GLU A 45 18.36 -10.14 -4.26
C GLU A 45 17.00 -9.63 -3.78
N VAL A 46 16.77 -9.51 -2.46
CA VAL A 46 15.48 -9.13 -1.91
C VAL A 46 15.43 -7.62 -1.68
N LYS A 47 14.31 -7.02 -2.09
CA LYS A 47 14.03 -5.61 -1.87
C LYS A 47 12.75 -5.47 -1.06
N HIS A 48 12.81 -4.71 0.02
CA HIS A 48 11.65 -4.41 0.86
C HIS A 48 11.67 -2.97 1.34
N LEU A 49 10.49 -2.39 1.51
CA LEU A 49 10.29 -1.06 2.04
C LEU A 49 9.92 -1.14 3.52
N VAL A 50 10.74 -0.58 4.40
CA VAL A 50 10.41 -0.51 5.83
C VAL A 50 9.57 0.74 6.09
N ALA A 51 8.29 0.55 6.41
CA ALA A 51 7.34 1.63 6.59
C ALA A 51 7.62 2.47 7.84
N ARG A 52 7.52 3.79 7.70
CA ARG A 52 7.58 4.78 8.79
C ARG A 52 6.30 5.61 8.90
N ARG A 53 5.55 5.76 7.80
CA ARG A 53 4.25 6.44 7.75
C ARG A 53 3.42 5.90 6.60
N LEU A 54 2.12 5.77 6.85
CA LEU A 54 1.10 5.36 5.90
C LEU A 54 0.15 6.54 5.64
N VAL A 55 -0.30 6.70 4.40
CA VAL A 55 -1.32 7.69 4.03
C VAL A 55 -2.38 7.02 3.16
N ASP A 56 -3.61 7.03 3.66
CA ASP A 56 -4.77 6.58 2.91
C ASP A 56 -5.21 7.64 1.89
N HIS A 57 -5.05 7.31 0.61
CA HIS A 57 -5.46 8.11 -0.53
C HIS A 57 -6.72 7.55 -1.20
N THR A 58 -7.46 6.65 -0.57
CA THR A 58 -8.69 6.04 -1.12
C THR A 58 -9.68 7.08 -1.65
N ARG A 59 -9.74 8.26 -1.04
CA ARG A 59 -10.59 9.37 -1.49
C ARG A 59 -10.27 9.86 -2.91
N LEU A 60 -9.02 9.72 -3.38
CA LEU A 60 -8.62 10.10 -4.74
C LEU A 60 -9.21 9.18 -5.80
N LEU A 61 -9.57 7.94 -5.43
CA LEU A 61 -10.23 7.01 -6.34
C LEU A 61 -11.69 7.43 -6.63
N GLY A 62 -12.24 8.39 -5.87
CA GLY A 62 -13.64 8.80 -5.99
C GLY A 62 -14.61 7.62 -5.79
N SER A 63 -15.82 7.76 -6.33
CA SER A 63 -16.66 6.59 -6.61
C SER A 63 -16.13 5.94 -7.89
N LEU A 64 -15.37 4.86 -7.76
CA LEU A 64 -15.14 3.94 -8.86
C LEU A 64 -16.49 3.28 -9.22
N MET A 65 -17.33 3.99 -9.97
CA MET A 65 -18.43 3.36 -10.71
C MET A 65 -17.77 2.56 -11.82
N VAL A 66 -17.49 1.30 -11.53
CA VAL A 66 -17.16 0.31 -12.55
C VAL A 66 -18.49 -0.04 -13.20
N GLU A 67 -18.96 0.78 -14.14
CA GLU A 67 -19.97 0.31 -15.07
C GLU A 67 -19.31 -0.79 -15.90
N SER A 68 -19.87 -2.00 -15.80
CA SER A 68 -19.52 -3.12 -16.65
C SER A 68 -19.60 -2.63 -18.09
N ARG A 69 -18.47 -2.57 -18.80
CA ARG A 69 -18.49 -2.35 -20.23
C ARG A 69 -18.99 -3.63 -20.87
N ASP A 70 -20.28 -3.66 -21.19
CA ASP A 70 -20.83 -4.70 -22.07
C ASP A 70 -20.26 -4.46 -23.47
N PHE A 71 -19.32 -5.32 -23.87
CA PHE A 71 -18.83 -5.37 -25.25
C PHE A 71 -19.85 -6.18 -26.06
N HIS A 72 -20.61 -5.51 -26.94
CA HIS A 72 -21.51 -6.14 -27.92
C HIS A 72 -20.82 -6.21 -29.29
#